data_AF-A0AAN0ITU4-F1
#
_entry.id   AF-A0AAN0ITU4-F1
#
_cell.length_a   1.000
_cell.length_b   1.000
_cell.length_c   1.000
_cell.angle_alpha   90.00
_cell.angle_beta   90.00
_cell.angle_gamma   90.00
#
_symmetry.space_group_name_H-M   'P 1'
#
loop_
_entity.id
_entity.type
_entity.pdbx_description
1 polymer ?
#
loop_
_entity_poly.entity_id
_entity_poly.type
_entity_poly.pdbx_seq_one_letter_code
_entity_poly.pdbx_strand_id
1 'polypeptide(L)'
;CNCNNHTSSCVFDASLYDSTGSGGRCINCTHNTAGPHCSECAPGYYPQANVSVSSVNYCKSCDCNTAGTANASINCTAAVGQCSCKSNVQGPDCSMCVNGTYNLSSANPDGCQ
;
A
#
# COMPACT_ATOMS: atom_id res chain seq x y z
N CYS A 1 -12.98 14.95 15.77
CA CYS A 1 -12.02 14.22 14.93
C CYS A 1 -12.78 13.34 13.95
N ASN A 2 -12.36 13.31 12.68
CA ASN A 2 -12.89 12.38 11.70
C ASN A 2 -11.77 11.37 11.36
N CYS A 3 -11.94 10.12 11.78
CA CYS A 3 -10.95 9.06 11.61
C CYS A 3 -11.50 7.86 10.82
N ASN A 4 -12.61 8.05 10.09
CA ASN A 4 -13.24 7.04 9.23
C ASN A 4 -13.47 5.67 9.91
N ASN A 5 -13.72 5.62 11.23
CA ASN A 5 -13.91 4.38 11.99
C ASN A 5 -12.67 3.46 12.07
N HIS A 6 -11.46 4.02 11.92
CA HIS A 6 -10.18 3.30 12.07
C HIS A 6 -9.44 3.65 13.35
N THR A 7 -9.92 4.60 14.14
CA THR A 7 -9.46 4.86 15.50
C THR A 7 -10.43 5.82 16.17
N SER A 8 -10.58 5.72 17.48
CA SER A 8 -11.28 6.70 18.31
C SER A 8 -10.33 7.72 18.94
N SER A 9 -9.01 7.55 18.75
CA SER A 9 -7.97 8.39 19.34
C SER A 9 -7.44 9.42 18.35
N CYS A 10 -7.34 10.68 18.79
CA CYS A 10 -6.80 11.76 17.99
C CYS A 10 -6.17 12.84 18.88
N VAL A 11 -5.31 13.65 18.27
CA VAL A 11 -4.67 14.82 18.89
C VAL A 11 -4.95 16.07 18.07
N PHE A 12 -4.83 17.24 18.69
CA PHE A 12 -4.85 18.50 17.97
C PHE A 12 -3.47 18.78 17.36
N ASP A 13 -3.46 19.13 16.07
CA ASP A 13 -2.30 19.50 15.28
C ASP A 13 -2.52 20.91 14.73
N ALA A 14 -1.75 21.87 15.25
CA ALA A 14 -1.86 23.27 14.87
C ALA A 14 -1.46 23.51 13.40
N SER A 15 -0.45 22.81 12.90
CA SER A 15 -0.02 22.96 11.50
C SER A 15 -1.05 22.43 10.51
N LEU A 16 -1.74 21.33 10.87
CA LEU A 16 -2.87 20.84 10.09
C LEU A 16 -4.06 21.82 10.12
N TYR A 17 -4.31 22.44 11.28
CA TYR A 17 -5.33 23.48 11.40
C TYR A 17 -5.02 24.71 10.55
N ASP A 18 -3.79 25.22 10.58
CA ASP A 18 -3.37 26.39 9.80
C ASP A 18 -3.49 26.16 8.29
N SER A 19 -3.31 24.91 7.84
CA SER A 19 -3.35 24.54 6.42
C SER A 19 -4.75 24.15 5.91
N THR A 20 -5.60 23.56 6.75
CA THR A 20 -6.89 22.97 6.32
C THR A 20 -8.13 23.53 7.02
N GLY A 21 -7.95 24.30 8.10
CA GLY A 21 -9.03 24.72 8.99
C GLY A 21 -9.52 23.63 9.97
N SER A 22 -8.92 22.44 9.94
CA SER A 22 -9.25 21.31 10.83
C SER A 22 -7.97 20.74 11.47
N GLY A 23 -7.86 20.83 12.80
CA GLY A 23 -6.65 20.40 13.51
C GLY A 23 -6.70 18.97 14.06
N GLY A 24 -7.79 18.23 13.86
CA GLY A 24 -7.92 16.90 14.44
C GLY A 24 -7.13 15.86 13.66
N ARG A 25 -5.97 15.43 14.17
CA ARG A 25 -5.13 14.38 13.58
C ARG A 25 -5.32 13.07 14.32
N CYS A 26 -5.78 12.05 13.61
CA CYS A 26 -5.96 10.70 14.15
C CYS A 26 -4.61 10.06 14.51
N ILE A 27 -4.61 9.22 15.55
CA ILE A 27 -3.42 8.48 15.99
C ILE A 27 -3.74 7.00 16.12
N ASN A 28 -2.74 6.15 15.86
CA ASN A 28 -2.86 4.69 15.88
C ASN A 28 -4.00 4.20 14.97
N CYS A 29 -4.04 4.68 13.71
CA CYS A 29 -4.97 4.18 12.71
C CYS A 29 -4.88 2.65 12.59
N THR A 30 -6.01 1.96 12.66
CA THR A 30 -6.13 0.51 12.51
C THR A 30 -6.52 0.14 11.08
N HIS A 31 -6.72 -1.17 10.83
CA HIS A 31 -7.17 -1.68 9.52
C HIS A 31 -6.26 -1.29 8.35
N ASN A 32 -4.95 -1.17 8.63
CA ASN A 32 -3.92 -0.80 7.67
C ASN A 32 -4.15 0.54 6.97
N THR A 33 -4.84 1.45 7.65
CA THR A 33 -5.03 2.83 7.19
C THR A 33 -3.96 3.76 7.75
N ALA A 34 -3.80 4.91 7.10
CA ALA A 34 -2.82 5.93 7.40
C ALA A 34 -3.37 7.33 7.04
N GLY A 35 -2.55 8.35 7.31
CA GLY A 35 -2.90 9.74 7.08
C GLY A 35 -3.67 10.37 8.25
N PRO A 36 -3.88 11.70 8.20
CA PRO A 36 -4.44 12.47 9.31
C PRO A 36 -5.88 12.08 9.68
N HIS A 37 -6.59 11.43 8.74
CA HIS A 37 -7.98 10.98 8.90
C HIS A 37 -8.15 9.47 8.76
N CYS A 38 -7.05 8.70 8.74
CA CYS A 38 -7.09 7.25 8.47
C CYS A 38 -7.84 6.91 7.17
N SER A 39 -7.70 7.74 6.14
CA SER A 39 -8.40 7.63 4.85
C SER A 39 -7.51 7.12 3.72
N GLU A 40 -6.22 6.99 3.98
CA GLU A 40 -5.23 6.45 3.06
C GLU A 40 -4.83 5.05 3.54
N CYS A 41 -4.21 4.26 2.68
CA CYS A 41 -3.63 2.98 3.08
C CYS A 41 -2.18 3.17 3.53
N ALA A 42 -1.78 2.40 4.54
CA ALA A 42 -0.39 2.36 5.01
C ALA A 42 0.56 1.83 3.90
N PRO A 43 1.87 2.10 3.97
CA PRO A 43 2.85 1.50 3.07
C PRO A 43 2.69 -0.03 2.99
N GLY A 44 2.78 -0.58 1.78
CA GLY A 44 2.49 -1.98 1.53
C GLY A 44 1.00 -2.34 1.47
N TYR A 45 0.10 -1.35 1.41
CA TYR A 45 -1.34 -1.57 1.19
C TYR A 45 -1.90 -0.63 0.11
N TYR A 46 -3.00 -1.03 -0.51
CA TYR A 46 -3.72 -0.25 -1.50
C TYR A 46 -5.24 -0.31 -1.28
N PRO A 47 -5.99 0.76 -1.62
CA PRO A 47 -7.44 0.81 -1.49
C PRO A 47 -8.14 -0.19 -2.43
N GLN A 48 -9.15 -0.87 -1.92
CA GLN A 48 -10.02 -1.75 -2.71
C GLN A 48 -11.11 -0.94 -3.42
N ALA A 49 -11.29 -1.20 -4.73
CA ALA A 49 -12.37 -0.63 -5.50
C ALA A 49 -13.74 -1.04 -4.93
N ASN A 50 -14.69 -0.10 -4.90
CA ASN A 50 -16.07 -0.31 -4.42
C ASN A 50 -16.19 -0.71 -2.94
N VAL A 51 -15.16 -0.47 -2.13
CA VAL A 51 -15.21 -0.63 -0.67
C VAL A 51 -15.23 0.74 -0.01
N SER A 52 -16.13 0.96 0.95
CA SER A 52 -16.18 2.22 1.71
C SER A 52 -14.86 2.47 2.42
N VAL A 53 -14.40 3.72 2.44
CA VAL A 53 -13.20 4.12 3.20
C VAL A 53 -13.30 3.72 4.67
N SER A 54 -14.50 3.71 5.25
CA SER A 54 -14.72 3.36 6.65
C SER A 54 -14.77 1.86 6.95
N SER A 55 -14.56 1.02 5.94
CA SER A 55 -14.59 -0.43 6.06
C SER A 55 -13.27 -0.93 6.63
N VAL A 56 -13.33 -1.93 7.52
CA VAL A 56 -12.14 -2.62 8.04
C VAL A 56 -11.32 -3.32 6.93
N ASN A 57 -11.93 -3.55 5.76
CA ASN A 57 -11.30 -4.16 4.59
C ASN A 57 -11.04 -3.12 3.48
N TYR A 58 -10.98 -1.82 3.79
CA TYR A 58 -10.70 -0.81 2.78
C TYR A 58 -9.31 -1.00 2.15
N CYS A 59 -8.31 -1.33 2.97
CA CYS A 59 -6.93 -1.48 2.56
C CYS A 59 -6.53 -2.96 2.43
N LYS A 60 -6.11 -3.34 1.22
CA LYS A 60 -5.60 -4.67 0.89
C LYS A 60 -4.08 -4.67 0.78
N SER A 61 -3.44 -5.74 1.24
CA SER A 61 -1.98 -5.93 1.19
C SER A 61 -1.46 -5.93 -0.25
N CYS A 62 -0.32 -5.26 -0.45
CA CYS A 62 0.55 -5.40 -1.60
C CYS A 62 1.33 -6.70 -1.45
N ASP A 63 0.83 -7.80 -2.02
CA ASP A 63 1.45 -9.13 -1.89
C ASP A 63 2.69 -9.30 -2.80
N CYS A 64 3.54 -8.27 -2.93
CA CYS A 64 4.69 -8.25 -3.84
C CYS A 64 5.74 -9.31 -3.49
N ASN A 65 6.04 -10.20 -4.43
CA ASN A 65 7.13 -11.16 -4.33
C ASN A 65 8.46 -10.42 -4.47
N THR A 66 9.22 -10.35 -3.39
CA THR A 66 10.50 -9.62 -3.33
C THR A 66 11.57 -10.17 -4.26
N ALA A 67 11.49 -11.45 -4.65
CA ALA A 67 12.42 -12.03 -5.62
C ALA A 67 12.22 -11.45 -7.02
N GLY A 68 10.96 -11.17 -7.39
CA GLY A 68 10.57 -10.64 -8.68
C GLY A 68 10.31 -9.14 -8.71
N THR A 69 10.30 -8.46 -7.57
CA THR A 69 10.04 -7.02 -7.46
C THR A 69 11.35 -6.23 -7.47
N ALA A 70 11.37 -5.13 -8.22
CA ALA A 70 12.49 -4.20 -8.27
C ALA A 70 12.79 -3.65 -6.86
N ASN A 71 14.08 -3.61 -6.49
CA ASN A 71 14.56 -3.18 -5.18
C ASN A 71 13.95 -3.94 -3.99
N ALA A 72 13.36 -5.12 -4.20
CA ALA A 72 12.62 -5.87 -3.18
C ALA A 72 11.54 -5.03 -2.46
N SER A 73 10.93 -4.07 -3.17
CA SER A 73 9.88 -3.22 -2.62
C SER A 73 8.67 -4.04 -2.19
N ILE A 74 8.10 -3.71 -1.03
CA ILE A 74 6.80 -4.22 -0.57
C ILE A 74 5.64 -3.31 -0.99
N ASN A 75 5.94 -2.15 -1.55
CA ASN A 75 4.93 -1.18 -1.98
C ASN A 75 4.45 -1.50 -3.39
N CYS A 76 3.16 -1.32 -3.59
CA CYS A 76 2.48 -1.42 -4.88
C CYS A 76 1.77 -0.10 -5.20
N THR A 77 1.35 0.05 -6.44
CA THR A 77 0.63 1.25 -6.88
C THR A 77 -0.73 1.36 -6.17
N ALA A 78 -0.99 2.51 -5.55
CA ALA A 78 -2.20 2.73 -4.75
C ALA A 78 -3.51 2.59 -5.54
N ALA A 79 -3.51 2.73 -6.86
CA ALA A 79 -4.75 2.65 -7.65
C ALA A 79 -5.24 1.20 -7.87
N VAL A 80 -4.33 0.25 -8.06
CA VAL A 80 -4.67 -1.09 -8.56
C VAL A 80 -3.92 -2.23 -7.86
N GLY A 81 -2.97 -1.91 -6.97
CA GLY A 81 -2.21 -2.91 -6.25
C GLY A 81 -1.07 -3.54 -7.06
N GLN A 82 -0.66 -2.94 -8.18
CA GLN A 82 0.38 -3.49 -9.06
C GLN A 82 1.77 -3.23 -8.48
N CYS A 83 2.57 -4.29 -8.31
CA CYS A 83 3.98 -4.23 -7.91
C CYS A 83 4.89 -3.89 -9.10
N SER A 84 6.04 -3.27 -8.81
CA SER A 84 7.05 -2.92 -9.82
C SER A 84 7.97 -4.11 -10.09
N CYS A 85 7.64 -4.92 -11.10
CA CYS A 85 8.39 -6.15 -11.39
C CYS A 85 9.76 -5.88 -12.05
N LYS A 86 10.70 -6.81 -11.84
CA LYS A 86 11.95 -6.91 -12.60
C LYS A 86 11.67 -7.29 -14.06
N SER A 87 12.64 -7.08 -14.94
CA SER A 87 12.49 -7.14 -16.39
C SER A 87 11.81 -8.40 -16.92
N ASN A 88 12.20 -9.58 -16.42
CA ASN A 88 11.70 -10.88 -16.89
C ASN A 88 10.60 -11.46 -15.98
N VAL A 89 9.91 -10.61 -15.23
CA VAL A 89 8.88 -11.00 -14.26
C VAL A 89 7.59 -10.25 -14.55
N GLN A 90 6.46 -10.92 -14.36
CA GLN A 90 5.12 -10.41 -14.61
C GLN A 90 4.14 -10.87 -13.51
N GLY A 91 2.89 -10.41 -13.65
CA GLY A 91 1.83 -10.61 -12.67
C GLY A 91 1.68 -9.39 -11.74
N PRO A 92 0.53 -9.28 -11.04
CA PRO A 92 0.26 -8.17 -10.12
C PRO A 92 1.23 -8.14 -8.92
N ASP A 93 1.69 -9.31 -8.51
CA ASP A 93 2.55 -9.58 -7.37
C ASP A 93 4.01 -9.90 -7.76
N CYS A 94 4.35 -9.84 -9.06
CA CYS A 94 5.69 -10.19 -9.55
C CYS A 94 6.16 -11.61 -9.17
N SER A 95 5.25 -12.59 -9.13
CA SER A 95 5.58 -13.98 -8.80
C SER A 95 5.81 -14.89 -10.00
N MET A 96 5.55 -14.41 -11.22
CA MET A 96 5.60 -15.24 -12.43
C MET A 96 6.67 -14.74 -13.40
N CYS A 97 7.43 -15.66 -14.00
CA CYS A 97 8.32 -15.32 -15.09
C CYS A 97 7.52 -14.96 -16.36
N VAL A 98 8.07 -14.06 -17.18
CA VAL A 98 7.53 -13.81 -18.52
C VAL A 98 7.71 -15.06 -19.40
N ASN A 99 6.86 -15.19 -20.42
CA ASN A 99 6.90 -16.36 -21.30
C ASN A 99 8.28 -16.55 -21.94
N GLY A 100 8.82 -17.77 -21.88
CA GLY A 100 10.15 -18.11 -22.37
C GLY A 100 11.28 -17.99 -21.33
N THR A 101 10.99 -17.51 -20.12
CA THR A 101 11.96 -17.46 -19.01
C THR A 101 11.51 -18.32 -17.83
N TYR A 102 12.44 -18.65 -16.93
CA TYR A 102 12.22 -19.56 -15.80
C TYR A 102 13.15 -19.22 -14.62
N ASN A 103 13.04 -19.99 -13.53
CA ASN A 103 13.85 -19.87 -12.32
C ASN A 103 13.87 -18.46 -11.70
N LEU A 104 12.71 -18.01 -11.21
CA LEU A 104 12.61 -16.77 -10.45
C LEU A 104 13.57 -16.76 -9.25
N SER A 105 14.46 -15.77 -9.19
CA SER A 105 15.47 -15.64 -8.14
C SER A 105 15.68 -14.20 -7.72
N SER A 106 15.78 -13.97 -6.41
CA SER A 106 16.08 -12.65 -5.85
C SER A 106 17.47 -12.15 -6.24
N ALA A 107 18.42 -13.07 -6.44
CA ALA A 107 19.80 -12.78 -6.84
C ALA A 107 19.93 -12.39 -8.33
N ASN A 108 18.95 -12.75 -9.16
CA ASN A 108 18.93 -12.35 -10.57
C ASN A 108 18.38 -10.91 -10.68
N PRO A 109 19.13 -9.94 -11.24
CA PRO A 109 18.65 -8.57 -11.41
C PRO A 109 17.42 -8.46 -12.33
N ASP A 110 17.25 -9.38 -13.29
CA ASP A 110 16.08 -9.46 -14.17
C ASP A 110 14.98 -10.38 -13.60
N GLY A 111 15.25 -11.05 -12.48
CA GLY A 111 14.33 -11.96 -11.79
C GLY A 111 14.34 -13.37 -12.37
N CYS A 112 14.06 -13.52 -13.66
CA CYS A 112 14.07 -14.80 -14.38
C CYS A 112 15.10 -14.83 -15.52
N GLN A 113 15.43 -16.02 -16.02
CA GLN A 113 16.42 -16.27 -17.09
C GLN A 113 15.89 -17.19 -18.19
#